data_AF-A0A921EI56-F1
#
_entry.id   AF-A0A921EI56-F1
#
_cell.length_a   1.000
_cell.length_b   1.000
_cell.length_c   1.000
_cell.angle_alpha   90.00
_cell.angle_beta   90.00
_cell.angle_gamma   90.00
#
_symmetry.space_group_name_H-M   'P 1'
#
loop_
_entity.id
_entity.type
_entity.pdbx_description
1 polymer ?
#
loop_
_entity_poly.entity_id
_entity_poly.type
_entity_poly.pdbx_seq_one_letter_code
_entity_poly.pdbx_strand_id
1 'polypeptide(L)'
;MKKIISIGLISLLSCTMLTACSNAQNNNSSSSNEKTTTVKKSSKITTNNLTTKKQTAITIAYAGEKYPDIWKKTFKQAQNNSVVVKLHNRKNFSYMKNSSDIAYEIATVDEDKYFYYTKNDLTIFFYHKNKEIGSSYIKMMIKYLNKHNDGSKVNKIVKNVKVVDERKTASKD
;
A
#
# COMPACT_ATOMS: atom_id res chain seq x y z
N MET A 1 -32.36 -29.83 -36.61
CA MET A 1 -32.22 -28.35 -36.65
C MET A 1 -30.75 -27.97 -36.57
N LYS A 2 -30.43 -26.81 -37.13
CA LYS A 2 -29.17 -26.41 -37.77
C LYS A 2 -27.89 -26.47 -36.89
N LYS A 3 -26.81 -26.88 -37.55
CA LYS A 3 -25.39 -26.83 -37.13
C LYS A 3 -24.92 -25.38 -36.97
N ILE A 4 -24.01 -25.12 -36.02
CA ILE A 4 -22.94 -24.13 -36.24
C ILE A 4 -21.65 -24.59 -35.53
N ILE A 5 -20.63 -24.84 -36.34
CA ILE A 5 -19.22 -25.03 -35.97
C ILE A 5 -18.54 -23.68 -36.21
N SER A 6 -17.68 -23.24 -35.30
CA SER A 6 -16.74 -22.11 -35.49
C SER A 6 -15.58 -22.37 -34.52
N ILE A 7 -14.45 -22.94 -34.93
CA ILE A 7 -13.32 -22.40 -35.72
C ILE A 7 -12.88 -21.01 -35.25
N GLY A 8 -11.99 -21.02 -34.25
CA GLY A 8 -10.64 -20.48 -34.36
C GLY A 8 -10.46 -18.96 -34.29
N LEU A 9 -9.61 -18.51 -33.36
CA LEU A 9 -8.47 -17.65 -33.72
C LEU A 9 -7.45 -17.60 -32.58
N ILE A 10 -6.28 -18.12 -32.89
CA ILE A 10 -5.03 -18.01 -32.13
C ILE A 10 -4.54 -16.58 -32.29
N SER A 11 -4.46 -15.81 -31.19
CA SER A 11 -3.70 -14.56 -31.17
C SER A 11 -2.35 -14.80 -30.47
N LEU A 12 -1.38 -15.27 -31.26
CA LEU A 12 0.04 -15.15 -30.97
C LEU A 12 0.41 -13.67 -30.88
N LEU A 13 0.72 -13.16 -29.69
CA LEU A 13 1.41 -11.87 -29.55
C LEU A 13 2.89 -12.07 -29.86
N SER A 14 3.27 -11.82 -31.11
CA SER A 14 4.65 -11.73 -31.55
C SER A 14 5.24 -10.33 -31.30
N CYS A 15 6.39 -10.34 -30.62
CA CYS A 15 7.57 -9.46 -30.75
C CYS A 15 7.41 -7.98 -31.11
N THR A 16 7.93 -7.11 -30.23
CA THR A 16 8.78 -6.00 -30.65
C THR A 16 10.05 -6.01 -29.81
N MET A 17 11.14 -6.55 -30.37
CA MET A 17 12.48 -6.29 -29.87
C MET A 17 12.84 -4.84 -30.21
N LEU A 18 13.14 -4.03 -29.19
CA LEU A 18 13.77 -2.72 -29.36
C LEU A 18 15.26 -2.94 -29.57
N THR A 19 15.67 -3.14 -30.82
CA THR A 19 17.05 -2.88 -31.26
C THR A 19 17.09 -1.44 -31.75
N ALA A 20 17.66 -0.55 -30.96
CA ALA A 20 18.13 0.73 -31.46
C ALA A 20 19.65 0.62 -31.67
N CYS A 21 20.03 0.64 -32.95
CA CYS A 21 21.39 0.66 -33.41
C CYS A 21 22.13 1.92 -32.90
N SER A 22 23.38 1.73 -32.51
CA SER A 22 24.37 2.75 -32.22
C SER A 22 25.00 3.33 -33.50
N ASN A 23 25.54 4.54 -33.32
CA ASN A 23 26.53 5.29 -34.12
C ASN A 23 25.97 6.40 -35.04
N ALA A 24 26.25 7.66 -34.69
CA ALA A 24 27.38 8.39 -35.28
C ALA A 24 27.61 9.74 -34.59
N GLN A 25 28.89 10.04 -34.42
CA GLN A 25 29.51 11.22 -33.84
C GLN A 25 29.33 12.44 -34.75
N ASN A 26 28.98 13.60 -34.19
CA ASN A 26 29.49 14.89 -34.69
C ASN A 26 29.44 15.97 -33.60
N ASN A 27 30.60 16.60 -33.38
CA ASN A 27 30.82 17.68 -32.46
C ASN A 27 30.01 18.92 -32.87
N ASN A 28 29.26 19.50 -31.93
CA ASN A 28 29.18 20.95 -31.84
C ASN A 28 28.93 21.38 -30.40
N SER A 29 29.79 22.26 -29.92
CA SER A 29 29.81 22.79 -28.56
C SER A 29 28.61 23.70 -28.32
N SER A 30 27.74 23.32 -27.39
CA SER A 30 26.88 24.26 -26.68
C SER A 30 26.72 23.75 -25.26
N SER A 31 27.30 24.47 -24.32
CA SER A 31 27.23 24.16 -22.89
C SER A 31 25.83 24.47 -22.37
N SER A 32 24.88 23.58 -22.65
CA SER A 32 23.67 23.49 -21.83
C SER A 32 24.07 22.78 -20.54
N ASN A 33 24.06 23.51 -19.43
CA ASN A 33 24.10 22.93 -18.09
C ASN A 33 22.95 21.93 -17.97
N GLU A 34 23.22 20.66 -18.28
CA GLU A 34 22.35 19.55 -17.95
C GLU A 34 22.25 19.52 -16.44
N LYS A 35 21.15 20.09 -15.93
CA LYS A 35 20.70 19.89 -14.56
C LYS A 35 20.48 18.39 -14.44
N THR A 36 21.49 17.69 -13.95
CA THR A 36 21.42 16.27 -13.62
C THR A 36 20.38 16.19 -12.51
N THR A 37 19.12 15.95 -12.88
CA THR A 37 18.09 15.57 -11.93
C THR A 37 18.50 14.22 -11.39
N THR A 38 19.25 14.25 -10.30
CA THR A 38 19.51 13.09 -9.46
C THR A 38 18.15 12.59 -9.03
N VAL A 39 17.65 11.54 -9.70
CA VAL A 39 16.44 10.84 -9.29
C VAL A 39 16.73 10.36 -7.87
N LYS A 40 16.12 11.03 -6.89
CA LYS A 40 16.27 10.71 -5.47
C LYS A 40 15.94 9.23 -5.31
N LYS A 41 16.97 8.41 -5.05
CA LYS A 41 16.81 6.97 -4.87
C LYS A 41 15.77 6.76 -3.76
N SER A 42 14.67 6.10 -4.10
CA SER A 42 13.58 5.86 -3.15
C SER A 42 14.13 5.19 -1.90
N SER A 43 13.78 5.72 -0.73
CA SER A 43 14.27 5.21 0.54
C SER A 43 13.69 3.81 0.76
N LYS A 44 14.52 2.77 0.64
CA LYS A 44 14.09 1.38 0.81
C LYS A 44 13.46 1.18 2.20
N ILE A 45 12.28 0.57 2.23
CA ILE A 45 11.58 0.25 3.48
C ILE A 45 12.22 -1.00 4.08
N THR A 46 12.57 -0.93 5.37
CA THR A 46 13.14 -2.06 6.12
C THR A 46 12.16 -2.55 7.19
N THR A 47 12.31 -3.84 7.56
CA THR A 47 11.53 -4.50 8.62
C THR A 47 11.96 -4.11 10.03
N ASN A 48 13.11 -3.46 10.19
CA ASN A 48 13.65 -3.08 11.49
C ASN A 48 12.87 -1.89 12.07
N ASN A 49 12.69 -1.87 13.39
CA ASN A 49 12.06 -0.79 14.16
C ASN A 49 10.66 -0.44 13.62
N LEU A 50 9.79 -1.45 13.51
CA LEU A 50 8.43 -1.29 13.02
C LEU A 50 7.54 -0.67 14.11
N THR A 51 7.60 0.65 14.24
CA THR A 51 6.68 1.40 15.11
C THR A 51 5.24 1.28 14.60
N THR A 52 4.25 1.49 15.48
CA THR A 52 2.83 1.50 15.09
C THR A 52 2.56 2.43 13.90
N LYS A 53 3.15 3.64 13.89
CA LYS A 53 3.02 4.59 12.78
C LYS A 53 3.59 4.04 11.48
N LYS A 54 4.78 3.40 11.55
CA LYS A 54 5.45 2.80 10.38
C LYS A 54 4.68 1.61 9.83
N GLN A 55 4.19 0.72 10.69
CA GLN A 55 3.30 -0.37 10.32
C GLN A 55 2.04 0.15 9.64
N THR A 56 1.36 1.11 10.26
CA THR A 56 0.16 1.76 9.72
C THR A 56 0.41 2.31 8.31
N ALA A 57 1.53 3.02 8.12
CA ALA A 57 1.85 3.60 6.83
C ALA A 57 2.13 2.54 5.74
N ILE A 58 2.83 1.46 6.10
CA ILE A 58 3.06 0.32 5.21
C ILE A 58 1.73 -0.34 4.85
N THR A 59 0.83 -0.51 5.82
CA THR A 59 -0.52 -1.04 5.62
C THR A 59 -1.34 -0.20 4.66
N ILE A 60 -1.42 1.12 4.89
CA ILE A 60 -2.18 2.03 4.03
C ILE A 60 -1.61 2.04 2.61
N ALA A 61 -0.28 2.12 2.47
CA ALA A 61 0.37 2.13 1.16
C ALA A 61 0.11 0.82 0.40
N TYR A 62 0.34 -0.33 1.05
CA TYR A 62 0.12 -1.63 0.43
C TYR A 62 -1.35 -1.83 0.05
N ALA A 63 -2.29 -1.53 0.96
CA ALA A 63 -3.71 -1.71 0.69
C ALA A 63 -4.20 -0.78 -0.42
N GLY A 64 -3.70 0.46 -0.47
CA GLY A 64 -4.01 1.42 -1.53
C GLY A 64 -3.62 0.95 -2.92
N GLU A 65 -2.48 0.28 -3.05
CA GLU A 65 -2.00 -0.29 -4.31
C GLU A 65 -2.68 -1.65 -4.62
N LYS A 66 -2.91 -2.49 -3.61
CA LYS A 66 -3.43 -3.86 -3.78
C LYS A 66 -4.96 -3.93 -3.92
N TYR A 67 -5.68 -3.07 -3.24
CA TYR A 67 -7.16 -3.02 -3.18
C TYR A 67 -7.66 -1.61 -3.55
N PRO A 68 -7.37 -1.11 -4.76
CA PRO A 68 -7.61 0.28 -5.12
C PRO A 68 -9.09 0.67 -5.05
N ASP A 69 -10.02 -0.24 -5.34
CA ASP A 69 -11.46 0.05 -5.28
C ASP A 69 -11.95 0.33 -3.86
N ILE A 70 -11.18 -0.10 -2.86
CA ILE A 70 -11.52 0.03 -1.44
C ILE A 70 -10.64 1.08 -0.77
N TRP A 71 -9.31 1.03 -0.97
CA TRP A 71 -8.33 1.79 -0.19
C TRP A 71 -7.71 2.99 -0.90
N LYS A 72 -7.98 3.22 -2.20
CA LYS A 72 -7.35 4.31 -2.96
C LYS A 72 -7.62 5.69 -2.36
N LYS A 73 -8.83 5.92 -1.82
CA LYS A 73 -9.17 7.18 -1.13
C LYS A 73 -8.32 7.37 0.13
N THR A 74 -8.34 6.40 1.04
CA THR A 74 -7.53 6.39 2.27
C THR A 74 -6.05 6.58 1.99
N PHE A 75 -5.54 5.91 0.95
CA PHE A 75 -4.15 6.06 0.51
C PHE A 75 -3.83 7.47 0.04
N LYS A 76 -4.67 8.07 -0.82
CA LYS A 76 -4.50 9.46 -1.27
C LYS A 76 -4.61 10.45 -0.12
N GLN A 77 -5.56 10.24 0.79
CA GLN A 77 -5.71 11.07 1.98
C GLN A 77 -4.44 11.01 2.82
N ALA A 78 -3.94 9.82 3.15
CA ALA A 78 -2.75 9.65 3.98
C ALA A 78 -1.46 10.20 3.34
N GLN A 79 -1.39 10.28 2.02
CA GLN A 79 -0.28 10.95 1.34
C GLN A 79 -0.31 12.46 1.47
N ASN A 80 -1.49 13.08 1.51
CA ASN A 80 -1.62 14.54 1.35
C ASN A 80 -2.05 15.25 2.64
N ASN A 81 -2.73 14.54 3.52
CA ASN A 81 -3.34 15.06 4.73
C ASN A 81 -3.09 14.13 5.92
N SER A 82 -3.32 14.63 7.12
CA SER A 82 -3.24 13.80 8.32
C SER A 82 -4.36 12.75 8.34
N VAL A 83 -4.04 11.57 8.87
CA VAL A 83 -4.99 10.48 9.08
C VAL A 83 -4.87 10.02 10.52
N VAL A 84 -6.00 9.90 11.20
CA VAL A 84 -6.07 9.40 12.57
C VAL A 84 -6.33 7.90 12.54
N VAL A 85 -5.51 7.17 13.30
CA VAL A 85 -5.65 5.74 13.52
C VAL A 85 -5.94 5.51 14.98
N LYS A 86 -7.12 4.97 15.26
CA LYS A 86 -7.61 4.67 16.59
C LYS A 86 -7.32 3.20 16.89
N LEU A 87 -6.73 2.93 18.05
CA LEU A 87 -6.49 1.59 18.53
C LEU A 87 -7.63 1.21 19.47
N HIS A 88 -8.25 0.09 19.17
CA HIS A 88 -9.34 -0.47 19.95
C HIS A 88 -8.98 -1.86 20.43
N ASN A 89 -9.67 -2.32 21.48
CA ASN A 89 -9.60 -3.72 21.85
C ASN A 89 -10.29 -4.54 20.76
N ARG A 90 -9.59 -5.48 20.14
CA ARG A 90 -10.12 -6.33 19.06
C ARG A 90 -11.38 -7.10 19.48
N LYS A 91 -11.50 -7.44 20.77
CA LYS A 91 -12.71 -8.07 21.35
C LYS A 91 -14.00 -7.26 21.16
N ASN A 92 -13.90 -5.96 20.89
CA ASN A 92 -15.05 -5.11 20.60
C ASN A 92 -15.64 -5.37 19.20
N PHE A 93 -14.96 -6.15 18.36
CA PHE A 93 -15.36 -6.45 16.98
C PHE A 93 -15.54 -7.97 16.80
N SER A 94 -16.75 -8.48 17.01
CA SER A 94 -17.08 -9.91 16.94
C SER A 94 -16.79 -10.56 15.58
N TYR A 95 -16.79 -9.78 14.50
CA TYR A 95 -16.46 -10.25 13.15
C TYR A 95 -14.94 -10.49 12.95
N MET A 96 -14.08 -10.01 13.84
CA MET A 96 -12.64 -10.24 13.81
C MET A 96 -12.29 -11.50 14.61
N LYS A 97 -12.16 -12.64 13.93
CA LYS A 97 -12.04 -13.97 14.55
C LYS A 97 -10.63 -14.36 15.03
N ASN A 98 -9.58 -13.56 14.75
CA ASN A 98 -8.19 -13.98 14.96
C ASN A 98 -7.48 -13.26 16.14
N SER A 99 -6.43 -13.93 16.65
CA SER A 99 -5.79 -13.85 17.98
C SER A 99 -4.92 -12.63 18.33
N SER A 100 -5.23 -11.41 17.86
CA SER A 100 -4.61 -10.20 18.43
C SER A 100 -5.60 -9.42 19.28
N ASP A 101 -5.06 -8.67 20.23
CA ASP A 101 -5.82 -7.82 21.14
C ASP A 101 -6.13 -6.45 20.56
N ILE A 102 -5.53 -6.06 19.41
CA ILE A 102 -5.60 -4.69 18.89
C ILE A 102 -6.24 -4.65 17.50
N ALA A 103 -7.32 -3.90 17.37
CA ALA A 103 -7.87 -3.48 16.09
C ALA A 103 -7.47 -2.02 15.80
N TYR A 104 -7.06 -1.75 14.57
CA TYR A 104 -6.70 -0.42 14.09
C TYR A 104 -7.81 0.10 13.20
N GLU A 105 -8.53 1.12 13.66
CA GLU A 105 -9.54 1.84 12.88
C GLU A 105 -8.88 3.05 12.22
N ILE A 106 -8.96 3.15 10.90
CA ILE A 106 -8.59 4.33 10.15
C ILE A 106 -9.88 5.10 9.85
N ALA A 107 -10.01 6.26 10.47
CA ALA A 107 -11.09 7.20 10.19
C ALA A 107 -10.80 7.94 8.88
N THR A 108 -11.70 7.85 7.91
CA THR A 108 -11.65 8.68 6.71
C THR A 108 -12.61 9.86 6.82
N VAL A 109 -12.44 10.85 5.93
CA VAL A 109 -13.27 12.07 5.91
C VAL A 109 -14.74 11.76 5.62
N ASP A 110 -15.02 10.68 4.87
CA ASP A 110 -16.36 10.34 4.38
C ASP A 110 -17.11 9.39 5.35
N GLU A 111 -16.70 9.28 6.61
CA GLU A 111 -17.22 8.32 7.61
C GLU A 111 -17.01 6.83 7.28
N ASP A 112 -16.45 6.49 6.12
CA ASP A 112 -16.03 5.14 5.80
C ASP A 112 -14.91 4.69 6.77
N LYS A 113 -15.18 3.59 7.47
CA LYS A 113 -14.26 3.01 8.45
C LYS A 113 -13.51 1.83 7.86
N TYR A 114 -12.19 1.94 7.85
CA TYR A 114 -11.30 0.87 7.44
C TYR A 114 -10.65 0.28 8.67
N PHE A 115 -10.68 -1.04 8.76
CA PHE A 115 -10.04 -1.73 9.86
C PHE A 115 -8.90 -2.59 9.35
N TYR A 116 -7.84 -2.66 10.12
CA TYR A 116 -6.87 -3.75 9.98
C TYR A 116 -6.44 -4.22 11.37
N TYR A 117 -5.95 -5.45 11.45
CA TYR A 117 -5.33 -5.96 12.67
C TYR A 117 -4.25 -6.97 12.32
N THR A 118 -3.42 -7.30 13.30
CA THR A 118 -2.32 -8.25 13.13
C THR A 118 -2.72 -9.62 13.70
N LYS A 119 -2.38 -10.75 13.12
CA LYS A 119 -2.39 -12.07 13.82
C LYS A 119 -0.95 -12.47 14.05
N ASN A 120 -0.61 -12.82 15.30
CA ASN A 120 0.74 -13.27 15.69
C ASN A 120 1.84 -12.37 15.08
N ASP A 121 1.79 -11.09 15.45
CA ASP A 121 2.70 -9.97 15.15
C ASP A 121 3.11 -9.66 13.70
N LEU A 122 2.83 -10.55 12.74
CA LEU A 122 3.41 -10.43 11.40
C LEU A 122 2.39 -10.48 10.25
N THR A 123 1.20 -11.03 10.45
CA THR A 123 0.17 -11.10 9.40
C THR A 123 -0.87 -10.01 9.60
N ILE A 124 -1.02 -9.11 8.64
CA ILE A 124 -2.05 -8.08 8.64
C ILE A 124 -3.29 -8.60 7.92
N PHE A 125 -4.45 -8.46 8.55
CA PHE A 125 -5.75 -8.74 7.96
C PHE A 125 -6.47 -7.42 7.69
N PHE A 126 -7.04 -7.29 6.50
CA PHE A 126 -7.72 -6.08 6.05
C PHE A 126 -9.22 -6.27 6.12
N TYR A 127 -9.93 -5.29 6.67
CA TYR A 127 -11.38 -5.30 6.82
C TYR A 127 -11.99 -4.02 6.29
N HIS A 128 -13.12 -4.16 5.63
CA HIS A 128 -13.95 -3.07 5.17
C HIS A 128 -15.41 -3.48 5.31
N LYS A 129 -16.25 -2.60 5.89
CA LYS A 129 -17.68 -2.90 6.15
C LYS A 129 -17.89 -4.24 6.85
N ASN A 130 -17.13 -4.48 7.93
CA ASN A 130 -17.17 -5.67 8.79
C ASN A 130 -16.84 -7.01 8.08
N LYS A 131 -16.29 -6.97 6.85
CA LYS A 131 -15.87 -8.14 6.10
C LYS A 131 -14.37 -8.14 5.90
N GLU A 132 -13.76 -9.30 6.04
CA GLU A 132 -12.36 -9.50 5.65
C GLU A 132 -12.24 -9.42 4.12
N ILE A 133 -11.30 -8.62 3.64
CA ILE A 133 -11.04 -8.45 2.20
C ILE A 133 -9.69 -9.07 1.78
N GLY A 134 -8.89 -9.52 2.74
CA GLY A 134 -7.65 -10.23 2.51
C GLY A 134 -6.67 -10.14 3.67
N SER A 135 -5.50 -10.74 3.50
CA SER A 135 -4.41 -10.68 4.46
C SER A 135 -3.04 -10.74 3.79
N SER A 136 -2.00 -10.27 4.48
CA SER A 136 -0.63 -10.32 4.01
C SER A 136 0.37 -10.25 5.15
N TYR A 137 1.51 -10.93 5.00
CA TYR A 137 2.63 -10.75 5.92
C TYR A 137 3.28 -9.38 5.71
N ILE A 138 3.61 -8.69 6.79
CA ILE A 138 4.25 -7.36 6.70
C ILE A 138 5.54 -7.37 5.89
N LYS A 139 6.32 -8.46 5.97
CA LYS A 139 7.53 -8.66 5.14
C LYS A 139 7.19 -8.69 3.65
N MET A 140 6.07 -9.32 3.27
CA MET A 140 5.62 -9.38 1.88
C MET A 140 5.08 -8.04 1.39
N MET A 141 4.39 -7.29 2.26
CA MET A 141 3.97 -5.92 1.97
C MET A 141 5.17 -5.00 1.71
N ILE A 142 6.20 -5.08 2.54
CA ILE A 142 7.46 -4.33 2.36
C ILE A 142 8.16 -4.73 1.07
N LYS A 143 8.25 -6.04 0.78
CA LYS A 143 8.83 -6.55 -0.48
C LYS A 143 8.09 -6.01 -1.69
N TYR A 144 6.75 -6.00 -1.64
CA TYR A 144 5.90 -5.44 -2.69
C TYR A 144 6.20 -3.95 -2.88
N LEU A 145 6.06 -3.13 -1.84
CA LEU A 145 6.27 -1.68 -1.93
C LEU A 145 7.68 -1.30 -2.40
N ASN A 146 8.70 -2.04 -1.95
CA ASN A 146 10.08 -1.82 -2.43
C ASN A 146 10.24 -2.18 -3.91
N LYS A 147 9.58 -3.24 -4.41
CA LYS A 147 9.58 -3.60 -5.83
C LYS A 147 8.93 -2.51 -6.68
N HIS A 148 7.93 -1.82 -6.15
CA HIS A 148 7.24 -0.70 -6.79
C HIS A 148 7.89 0.67 -6.53
N ASN A 149 9.05 0.71 -5.86
CA ASN A 149 9.79 1.94 -5.54
C ASN A 149 9.01 2.92 -4.63
N ASP A 150 8.07 2.42 -3.83
CA ASP A 150 7.10 3.21 -3.04
C ASP A 150 7.60 3.67 -1.66
N GLY A 151 8.91 3.55 -1.40
CA GLY A 151 9.52 3.96 -0.14
C GLY A 151 9.27 5.42 0.24
N SER A 152 9.32 6.32 -0.75
CA SER A 152 8.98 7.74 -0.56
C SER A 152 7.51 7.95 -0.16
N LYS A 153 6.58 7.18 -0.75
CA LYS A 153 5.15 7.23 -0.42
C LYS A 153 4.92 6.82 1.03
N VAL A 154 5.54 5.72 1.47
CA VAL A 154 5.46 5.26 2.86
C VAL A 154 6.01 6.32 3.82
N ASN A 155 7.19 6.88 3.55
CA ASN A 155 7.78 7.92 4.39
C ASN A 155 6.90 9.17 4.50
N LYS A 156 6.20 9.54 3.42
CA LYS A 156 5.22 10.63 3.44
C LYS A 156 4.04 10.29 4.35
N ILE A 157 3.46 9.09 4.18
CA ILE A 157 2.33 8.63 4.99
C ILE A 157 2.69 8.54 6.48
N VAL A 158 3.88 8.03 6.85
CA VAL A 158 4.34 7.93 8.25
C VAL A 158 4.24 9.27 8.98
N LYS A 159 4.59 10.37 8.32
CA LYS A 159 4.54 11.73 8.91
C LYS A 159 3.11 12.19 9.17
N ASN A 160 2.17 11.74 8.34
CA ASN A 160 0.77 12.15 8.36
C ASN A 160 -0.11 11.31 9.29
N VAL A 161 0.32 10.09 9.61
CA VAL A 161 -0.36 9.22 10.57
C VAL A 161 -0.31 9.84 11.97
N LYS A 162 -1.46 9.86 12.65
CA LYS A 162 -1.59 10.16 14.09
C LYS A 162 -2.23 8.94 14.75
N VAL A 163 -1.65 8.47 15.85
CA VAL A 163 -2.11 7.27 16.54
C VAL A 163 -2.77 7.68 17.85
N VAL A 164 -3.99 7.24 18.07
CA VAL A 164 -4.77 7.48 19.30
C VAL A 164 -5.10 6.13 19.92
N ASP A 165 -4.67 5.90 21.15
CA ASP A 165 -4.91 4.64 21.86
C ASP A 165 -6.16 4.72 22.74
N GLU A 166 -7.32 4.39 22.16
CA GLU A 166 -8.61 4.45 22.86
C GLU A 166 -8.82 3.29 23.85
N ARG A 167 -7.91 2.31 23.88
CA ARG A 167 -7.95 1.22 24.87
C ARG A 167 -7.64 1.72 26.28
N LYS A 168 -6.84 2.78 26.41
CA LYS A 168 -6.41 3.34 27.69
C LYS A 168 -7.48 4.20 28.37
N THR A 169 -8.42 4.73 27.59
CA THR A 169 -9.55 5.53 28.08
C THR A 169 -10.66 4.67 28.70
N ALA A 170 -10.71 3.37 28.42
CA ALA A 170 -11.71 2.44 28.95
C ALA A 170 -11.37 1.82 30.32
N SER A 171 -10.31 2.30 30.99
CA SER A 171 -9.83 1.76 32.29
C SER A 171 -10.18 2.66 33.48
N LYS A 172 -11.12 3.59 33.32
CA LYS A 172 -11.69 4.35 34.42
C LYS A 172 -13.16 3.99 34.49
N ASP A 173 -13.48 2.95 35.25
CA ASP A 173 -14.72 2.74 35.99
C ASP A 173 -14.46 1.62 37.01
#